data_AF-A0A852WZS2-F1
#
_entry.id   AF-A0A852WZS2-F1
#
_cell.length_a   1.000
_cell.length_b   1.000
_cell.length_c   1.000
_cell.angle_alpha   90.00
_cell.angle_beta   90.00
_cell.angle_gamma   90.00
#
_symmetry.space_group_name_H-M   'P 1'
#
loop_
_entity.id
_entity.type
_entity.pdbx_description
1 polymer ?
#
loop_
_entity_poly.entity_id
_entity_poly.type
_entity_poly.pdbx_seq_one_letter_code
_entity_poly.pdbx_strand_id
1 'polypeptide(L)'
;MAWLGMNLDVVNGELPKWENLIEEISTIVSDTNTQVQAANEAWNGADSDKFVSEWEGTHRPALEKIKGLIQELVGQLQSDINQQRETSSA
;
A
#
# COMPACT_ATOMS: atom_id res chain seq x y z
N MET A 1 22.58 -1.46 -26.45
CA MET A 1 21.50 -2.39 -26.84
C MET A 1 20.19 -1.74 -26.42
N ALA A 2 19.44 -1.17 -27.37
CA ALA A 2 18.15 -0.55 -27.08
C ALA A 2 17.15 -1.66 -26.75
N TRP A 3 16.59 -1.63 -25.55
CA TRP A 3 15.50 -2.52 -25.14
C TRP A 3 14.25 -2.16 -25.96
N LEU A 4 13.68 -3.14 -26.65
CA LEU A 4 12.31 -3.06 -27.17
C LEU A 4 11.40 -3.72 -26.12
N GLY A 5 10.86 -2.93 -25.17
CA GLY A 5 9.94 -3.40 -24.11
C GLY A 5 10.30 -2.94 -22.70
N MET A 6 9.59 -3.48 -21.69
CA MET A 6 9.80 -3.22 -20.25
C MET A 6 11.00 -3.99 -19.72
N ASN A 7 12.00 -3.32 -19.14
CA ASN A 7 13.16 -4.01 -18.52
C ASN A 7 12.72 -4.89 -17.35
N LEU A 8 12.54 -6.19 -17.62
CA LEU A 8 11.99 -7.17 -16.70
C LEU A 8 12.83 -7.33 -15.43
N ASP A 9 14.15 -7.19 -15.50
CA ASP A 9 15.03 -7.31 -14.32
C ASP A 9 14.86 -6.11 -13.39
N VAL A 10 14.68 -4.91 -13.95
CA VAL A 10 14.43 -3.69 -13.18
C VAL A 10 13.06 -3.76 -12.52
N VAL A 11 12.01 -4.14 -13.26
CA VAL A 11 10.65 -4.20 -12.71
C VAL A 11 10.51 -5.31 -11.68
N ASN A 12 11.05 -6.50 -11.94
CA ASN A 12 11.09 -7.57 -10.94
C ASN A 12 11.88 -7.18 -9.68
N GLY A 13 12.94 -6.37 -9.83
CA GLY A 13 13.73 -5.89 -8.69
C GLY A 13 12.99 -4.91 -7.78
N GLU A 14 12.00 -4.17 -8.30
CA GLU A 14 11.20 -3.22 -7.52
C GLU A 14 9.95 -3.85 -6.88
N LEU A 15 9.44 -4.98 -7.42
CA LEU A 15 8.26 -5.68 -6.88
C LEU A 15 8.33 -5.95 -5.36
N PRO A 16 9.45 -6.49 -4.81
CA PRO A 16 9.56 -6.70 -3.36
C PRO A 16 9.43 -5.41 -2.54
N LYS A 17 9.85 -4.26 -3.08
CA LYS A 17 9.71 -2.98 -2.37
C LYS A 17 8.25 -2.55 -2.28
N TRP A 18 7.47 -2.77 -3.35
CA TRP A 18 6.04 -2.47 -3.36
C TRP A 18 5.28 -3.38 -2.40
N GLU A 19 5.64 -4.66 -2.35
CA GLU A 19 5.08 -5.62 -1.37
C GLU A 19 5.41 -5.21 0.07
N ASN A 20 6.66 -4.83 0.36
CA ASN A 20 7.06 -4.31 1.67
C ASN A 20 6.27 -3.04 2.05
N LEU A 21 6.07 -2.11 1.11
CA LEU A 21 5.27 -0.90 1.37
C LEU A 21 3.81 -1.21 1.73
N ILE A 22 3.21 -2.24 1.13
CA ILE A 22 1.86 -2.71 1.48
C ILE A 22 1.81 -3.21 2.92
N GLU A 23 2.83 -3.97 3.35
CA GLU A 23 2.96 -4.48 4.72
C GLU A 23 3.20 -3.34 5.73
N GLU A 24 4.06 -2.39 5.39
CA GLU A 24 4.33 -1.20 6.21
C GLU A 24 3.07 -0.35 6.40
N ILE A 25 2.30 -0.08 5.33
CA ILE A 25 1.03 0.64 5.44
C ILE A 25 0.05 -0.12 6.34
N SER A 26 -0.03 -1.45 6.19
CA SER A 26 -0.92 -2.27 7.04
C SER A 26 -0.53 -2.19 8.52
N THR A 27 0.77 -2.18 8.80
CA THR A 27 1.31 -2.04 10.16
C THR A 27 0.99 -0.65 10.73
N ILE A 28 1.25 0.41 9.97
CA ILE A 28 0.94 1.79 10.37
C ILE A 28 -0.55 1.95 10.69
N VAL A 29 -1.43 1.41 9.86
CA VAL A 29 -2.88 1.47 10.10
C VAL A 29 -3.25 0.74 11.40
N SER A 30 -2.73 -0.47 11.62
CA SER A 30 -3.01 -1.25 12.83
C SER A 30 -2.52 -0.55 14.11
N ASP A 31 -1.27 -0.08 14.09
CA ASP A 31 -0.64 0.57 15.24
C ASP A 31 -1.33 1.90 15.57
N THR A 32 -1.61 2.71 14.56
CA THR A 32 -2.30 3.99 14.75
C THR A 32 -3.72 3.77 15.24
N ASN A 33 -4.43 2.77 14.73
CA ASN A 33 -5.78 2.45 15.19
C ASN A 33 -5.77 2.04 16.68
N THR A 34 -4.78 1.28 17.12
CA THR A 34 -4.58 0.94 18.54
C THR A 34 -4.33 2.18 19.39
N GLN A 35 -3.47 3.09 18.93
CA GLN A 35 -3.15 4.34 19.62
C GLN A 35 -4.35 5.29 19.71
N VAL A 36 -5.15 5.38 18.64
CA VAL A 36 -6.37 6.22 18.60
C VAL A 36 -7.38 5.74 19.64
N GLN A 37 -7.60 4.43 19.74
CA GLN A 37 -8.51 3.86 20.74
C GLN A 37 -7.98 4.08 22.17
N ALA A 38 -6.70 3.80 22.41
CA ALA A 38 -6.08 4.03 23.72
C ALA A 38 -6.10 5.52 24.13
N ALA A 39 -5.88 6.43 23.17
CA ALA A 39 -5.98 7.86 23.40
C ALA A 39 -7.40 8.27 23.78
N ASN A 40 -8.42 7.73 23.11
CA ASN A 40 -9.82 8.02 23.43
C ASN A 40 -10.24 7.50 24.82
N GLU A 41 -9.72 6.35 25.23
CA GLU A 41 -9.96 5.81 26.58
C GLU A 41 -9.29 6.65 27.68
N ALA A 42 -8.06 7.11 27.44
CA ALA A 42 -7.25 7.86 28.40
C ALA A 42 -7.59 9.36 28.45
N TRP A 43 -8.03 9.93 27.34
CA TRP A 43 -8.38 11.33 27.20
C TRP A 43 -9.85 11.44 26.81
N ASN A 44 -10.70 11.73 27.78
CA ASN A 44 -12.14 11.92 27.54
C ASN A 44 -12.42 13.40 27.25
N GLY A 45 -12.88 13.74 26.04
CA GLY A 45 -13.30 15.09 25.68
C GLY A 45 -13.45 15.34 24.18
N ALA A 46 -13.95 16.52 23.80
CA ALA A 46 -14.25 16.85 22.40
C ALA A 46 -13.03 16.75 21.46
N ASP A 47 -11.82 16.92 21.98
CA ASP A 47 -10.58 16.79 21.21
C ASP A 47 -10.25 15.32 20.88
N SER A 48 -10.53 14.38 21.80
CA SER A 48 -10.34 12.94 21.53
C SER A 48 -11.36 12.44 20.52
N ASP A 49 -12.63 12.85 20.66
CA ASP A 49 -13.70 12.54 19.71
C ASP A 49 -13.36 13.06 18.31
N LYS A 50 -12.82 14.28 18.23
CA LYS A 50 -12.36 14.87 16.97
C LYS A 50 -11.22 14.06 16.36
N PHE A 51 -10.22 13.68 17.16
CA PHE A 51 -9.09 12.88 16.69
C PHE A 51 -9.53 11.50 16.16
N VAL A 52 -10.42 10.81 16.88
CA VAL A 52 -11.03 9.55 16.43
C VAL A 52 -11.79 9.77 15.11
N SER A 53 -12.61 10.81 15.04
CA SER A 53 -13.37 11.13 13.83
C SER A 53 -12.49 11.43 12.62
N GLU A 54 -11.38 12.17 12.81
CA GLU A 54 -10.43 12.49 11.74
C GLU A 54 -9.69 11.23 11.27
N TRP A 55 -9.27 10.38 12.21
CA TRP A 55 -8.63 9.09 11.90
C TRP A 55 -9.56 8.19 11.09
N GLU A 56 -10.77 7.96 11.58
CA GLU A 56 -11.71 7.01 10.96
C GLU A 56 -12.31 7.55 9.66
N GLY A 57 -12.56 8.86 9.57
CA GLY A 57 -13.22 9.48 8.43
C GLY A 57 -12.28 9.85 7.28
N THR A 58 -11.00 10.14 7.56
CA THR A 58 -10.08 10.67 6.56
C THR A 58 -8.81 9.85 6.43
N HIS A 59 -8.06 9.68 7.52
CA HIS A 59 -6.70 9.15 7.44
C HIS A 59 -6.65 7.64 7.17
N ARG A 60 -7.40 6.83 7.93
CA ARG A 60 -7.46 5.38 7.73
C ARG A 60 -7.96 5.02 6.32
N PRO A 61 -9.10 5.56 5.82
CA PRO A 61 -9.55 5.24 4.48
C PRO A 61 -8.57 5.67 3.38
N ALA A 62 -7.85 6.80 3.55
CA ALA A 62 -6.86 7.24 2.59
C ALA A 62 -5.66 6.28 2.50
N LEU A 63 -5.17 5.79 3.65
CA LEU A 63 -4.09 4.80 3.71
C LEU A 63 -4.50 3.47 3.08
N GLU A 64 -5.71 2.97 3.39
CA GLU A 64 -6.25 1.76 2.76
C GLU A 64 -6.42 1.92 1.24
N LYS A 65 -6.84 3.11 0.78
CA LYS A 65 -6.90 3.40 -0.65
C LYS A 65 -5.53 3.38 -1.31
N ILE A 66 -4.51 3.96 -0.69
CA ILE A 66 -3.13 3.93 -1.20
C ILE A 66 -2.64 2.48 -1.29
N LYS A 67 -2.85 1.68 -0.23
CA LYS A 67 -2.53 0.25 -0.23
C LYS A 67 -3.20 -0.48 -1.39
N GLY A 68 -4.50 -0.25 -1.63
CA GLY A 68 -5.22 -0.85 -2.75
C GLY A 68 -4.62 -0.49 -4.11
N LEU A 69 -4.26 0.79 -4.32
CA LEU A 69 -3.62 1.24 -5.57
C LEU A 69 -2.26 0.57 -5.80
N ILE A 70 -1.47 0.36 -4.73
CA ILE A 70 -0.18 -0.34 -4.84
C ILE A 70 -0.42 -1.82 -5.18
N GLN A 71 -1.41 -2.47 -4.57
CA GLN A 71 -1.78 -3.85 -4.87
C GLN A 71 -2.21 -4.04 -6.32
N GLU A 72 -3.04 -3.12 -6.85
CA GLU A 72 -3.45 -3.11 -8.25
C GLU A 72 -2.24 -2.96 -9.19
N LEU A 73 -1.33 -2.04 -8.87
CA LEU A 73 -0.11 -1.84 -9.64
C LEU A 73 0.78 -3.10 -9.65
N VAL A 74 0.99 -3.73 -8.49
CA VAL A 74 1.76 -4.98 -8.37
C VAL A 74 1.13 -6.08 -9.23
N GLY A 75 -0.20 -6.24 -9.16
CA GLY A 75 -0.92 -7.23 -9.97
C GLY A 75 -0.78 -6.97 -11.48
N GLN A 76 -0.88 -5.70 -11.90
CA GLN A 76 -0.69 -5.32 -13.31
C GLN A 76 0.74 -5.64 -13.78
N LEU A 77 1.76 -5.25 -13.00
CA LEU A 77 3.15 -5.49 -13.35
C LEU A 77 3.47 -6.99 -13.45
N GLN A 78 2.96 -7.79 -12.52
CA GLN A 78 3.12 -9.25 -12.57
C GLN A 78 2.46 -9.85 -13.83
N SER A 79 1.27 -9.37 -14.21
CA SER A 79 0.62 -9.77 -15.46
C SER A 79 1.46 -9.40 -16.68
N ASP A 80 1.94 -8.17 -16.76
CA ASP A 80 2.74 -7.68 -17.89
C ASP A 80 4.06 -8.45 -18.04
N ILE A 81 4.73 -8.75 -16.91
CA ILE A 81 5.95 -9.57 -16.87
C ILE A 81 5.67 -10.97 -17.44
N ASN A 82 4.56 -11.59 -17.06
CA ASN A 82 4.20 -12.93 -17.54
C ASN A 82 3.90 -12.94 -19.04
N GLN A 83 3.13 -11.97 -19.53
CA GLN A 83 2.83 -11.83 -20.96
C GLN A 83 4.11 -11.61 -21.79
N GLN A 84 5.04 -10.80 -21.30
CA GLN A 84 6.28 -10.52 -21.99
C GLN A 84 7.21 -11.75 -22.02
N ARG A 85 7.23 -12.56 -20.95
CA ARG A 85 7.96 -13.84 -20.94
C ARG A 85 7.42 -14.83 -21.97
N GLU A 86 6.10 -14.95 -22.08
CA GLU A 86 5.46 -15.81 -23.08
C GLU A 86 5.75 -15.33 -24.51
N THR A 87 5.62 -14.02 -24.77
CA THR A 87 5.86 -13.46 -26.10
C THR A 87 7.34 -13.53 -26.51
N SER A 88 8.26 -13.37 -25.57
CA SER A 88 9.71 -13.37 -25.85
C SER A 88 10.31 -14.79 -25.91
N SER A 89 9.55 -15.81 -25.51
CA SER A 89 9.96 -17.23 -25.60
C SER A 89 9.30 -17.98 -26.76
N ALA A 90 8.38 -17.34 -27.48
CA ALA A 90 7.78 -17.81 -28.74
C ALA A 90 8.61 -17.38 -29.96
#